data_AF-A0AAW4VPP9-F1
#
_entry.id   AF-A0AAW4VPP9-F1
#
_cell.length_a   1.000
_cell.length_b   1.000
_cell.length_c   1.000
_cell.angle_alpha   90.00
_cell.angle_beta   90.00
_cell.angle_gamma   90.00
#
_symmetry.space_group_name_H-M   'P 1'
#
loop_
_entity.id
_entity.type
_entity.pdbx_description
1 polymer ?
#
loop_
_entity_poly.entity_id
_entity_poly.type
_entity_poly.pdbx_seq_one_letter_code
_entity_poly.pdbx_strand_id
1 'polypeptide(L)'
;ADGTYYYANNSGYIQTGWLHKGSWYYLDQDGKMVVGDYFINDQYYYFNSNGDLQLGWYYRDNQYYYLDSNAVLVKGWNKITNKWYYFNDQGIMQTGWQLINNQRFYLNASGDMHTGWLKSGNEWYYLNKSGVMVTGWAQIGWKWYYFNEDGAAVKDDVVIDGKTYTFRDDYSWISNCTRKEFVERAKRYLGCNEKDGSFKKIIDSYNKLDPLPRGYKVKYTDSWCMTFVSAIVRECNLLDIIPVECSCGKAVEKAQSMGIWQENDAYVPQIGDIIMYDWDDNGNGDNTGWPDHVGIVTEVNGNTFKVIEGNKNDAVEYRTMNVNSKYIRGFITPKFLS
;
A
#
# COMPACT_ATOMS: atom_id res chain seq x y z
N ALA A 1 -18.40 -57.70 14.51
CA ALA A 1 -19.02 -56.92 13.44
C ALA A 1 -17.92 -56.07 12.83
N ASP A 2 -17.80 -56.12 11.51
CA ASP A 2 -16.79 -55.46 10.68
C ASP A 2 -16.97 -53.93 10.56
N GLY A 3 -18.02 -53.37 11.17
CA GLY A 3 -18.32 -51.93 11.12
C GLY A 3 -19.12 -51.52 9.89
N THR A 4 -19.58 -52.47 9.07
CA THR A 4 -20.35 -52.20 7.86
C THR A 4 -21.83 -51.99 8.19
N TYR A 5 -22.38 -50.84 7.79
CA TYR A 5 -23.79 -50.50 8.01
C TYR A 5 -24.61 -50.71 6.73
N TYR A 6 -25.87 -51.12 6.89
CA TYR A 6 -26.84 -51.32 5.82
C TYR A 6 -28.14 -50.61 6.19
N TYR A 7 -28.94 -50.25 5.19
CA TYR A 7 -30.28 -49.72 5.41
C TYR A 7 -31.33 -50.59 4.72
N ALA A 8 -32.28 -51.09 5.50
CA ALA A 8 -33.44 -51.83 5.00
C ALA A 8 -34.70 -50.96 5.04
N ASN A 9 -35.56 -51.07 4.03
CA ASN A 9 -36.87 -50.42 4.04
C ASN A 9 -37.85 -51.13 5.00
N ASN A 10 -39.05 -50.57 5.18
CA ASN A 10 -40.07 -51.11 6.09
C ASN A 10 -40.54 -52.54 5.74
N SER A 11 -40.22 -53.03 4.54
CA SER A 11 -40.51 -54.39 4.08
C SER A 11 -39.31 -55.34 4.24
N GLY A 12 -38.20 -54.87 4.82
CA GLY A 12 -37.00 -55.66 5.08
C GLY A 12 -36.01 -55.75 3.91
N TYR A 13 -36.24 -55.05 2.80
CA TYR A 13 -35.33 -55.06 1.65
C TYR A 13 -34.20 -54.05 1.82
N ILE A 14 -32.95 -54.53 1.66
CA ILE A 14 -31.75 -53.69 1.64
C ILE A 14 -31.84 -52.69 0.48
N GLN A 15 -31.52 -51.44 0.76
CA GLN A 15 -31.49 -50.36 -0.22
C GLN A 15 -30.08 -50.21 -0.81
N THR A 16 -30.01 -49.67 -2.03
CA THR A 16 -28.77 -49.34 -2.76
C THR A 16 -28.90 -47.93 -3.33
N GLY A 17 -27.77 -47.25 -3.58
CA GLY A 17 -27.73 -45.90 -4.15
C GLY A 17 -27.94 -44.79 -3.12
N TRP A 18 -28.37 -43.62 -3.60
CA TRP A 18 -28.56 -42.42 -2.78
C TRP A 18 -29.72 -42.56 -1.79
N LEU A 19 -29.47 -42.22 -0.52
CA LEU A 19 -30.45 -42.24 0.55
C LEU A 19 -30.42 -40.91 1.31
N HIS A 20 -31.59 -40.29 1.52
CA HIS A 20 -31.70 -39.06 2.32
C HIS A 20 -32.43 -39.31 3.64
N LYS A 21 -31.75 -39.06 4.75
CA LYS A 21 -32.23 -39.24 6.14
C LYS A 21 -31.66 -38.16 7.06
N GLY A 22 -32.04 -36.90 6.82
CA GLY A 22 -31.46 -35.74 7.50
C GLY A 22 -30.12 -35.32 6.92
N SER A 23 -29.24 -36.29 6.66
CA SER A 23 -28.09 -36.16 5.76
C SER A 23 -28.27 -37.02 4.49
N TRP A 24 -27.41 -36.80 3.49
CA TRP A 24 -27.29 -37.69 2.32
C TRP A 24 -26.27 -38.79 2.60
N TYR A 25 -26.63 -40.02 2.25
CA TYR A 25 -25.80 -41.21 2.33
C TYR A 25 -25.75 -41.88 0.96
N TYR A 26 -24.75 -42.73 0.75
CA TYR A 26 -24.71 -43.62 -0.41
C TYR A 26 -24.51 -45.06 0.05
N LEU A 27 -25.34 -45.96 -0.48
CA LEU A 27 -25.24 -47.39 -0.29
C LEU A 27 -24.69 -47.98 -1.58
N ASP A 28 -23.61 -48.75 -1.51
CA ASP A 28 -23.00 -49.37 -2.70
C ASP A 28 -23.92 -50.44 -3.34
N GLN A 29 -23.42 -51.13 -4.35
CA GLN A 29 -24.19 -52.16 -5.07
C GLN A 29 -24.56 -53.37 -4.19
N ASP A 30 -23.79 -53.62 -3.12
CA ASP A 30 -24.09 -54.64 -2.10
C ASP A 30 -25.01 -54.11 -0.99
N GLY A 31 -25.35 -52.81 -1.03
CA GLY A 31 -26.13 -52.11 -0.02
C GLY A 31 -25.33 -51.65 1.21
N LYS A 32 -24.00 -51.73 1.16
CA LYS A 32 -23.11 -51.28 2.24
C LYS A 32 -23.02 -49.76 2.22
N MET A 33 -23.12 -49.14 3.39
CA MET A 33 -22.97 -47.71 3.53
C MET A 33 -21.53 -47.28 3.27
N VAL A 34 -21.38 -46.33 2.34
CA VAL A 34 -20.10 -45.76 1.95
C VAL A 34 -19.62 -44.75 3.01
N VAL A 35 -18.31 -44.80 3.30
CA VAL A 35 -17.58 -43.81 4.09
C VAL A 35 -16.29 -43.42 3.35
N GLY A 36 -15.77 -42.22 3.59
CA GLY A 36 -14.61 -41.68 2.88
C GLY A 36 -14.94 -41.18 1.47
N ASP A 37 -13.90 -41.06 0.64
CA ASP A 37 -14.04 -40.64 -0.76
C ASP A 37 -14.63 -41.77 -1.62
N TYR A 38 -15.64 -41.44 -2.42
CA TYR A 38 -16.30 -42.40 -3.29
C TYR A 38 -16.71 -41.76 -4.62
N PHE A 39 -16.48 -42.47 -5.71
CA PHE A 39 -16.71 -41.96 -7.07
C PHE A 39 -18.06 -42.47 -7.61
N ILE A 40 -18.94 -41.54 -7.94
CA ILE A 40 -20.31 -41.83 -8.39
C ILE A 40 -20.59 -40.94 -9.61
N ASN A 41 -20.97 -41.54 -10.74
CA ASN A 41 -21.39 -40.81 -11.95
C ASN A 41 -20.44 -39.65 -12.32
N ASP A 42 -19.16 -39.95 -12.48
CA ASP A 42 -18.09 -39.01 -12.86
C ASP A 42 -17.72 -37.94 -11.82
N GLN A 43 -18.18 -38.07 -10.58
CA GLN A 43 -17.92 -37.12 -9.49
C GLN A 43 -17.44 -37.81 -8.21
N TYR A 44 -16.47 -37.20 -7.52
CA TYR A 44 -16.05 -37.63 -6.18
C TYR A 44 -16.92 -36.98 -5.11
N TYR A 45 -17.34 -37.78 -4.14
CA TYR A 45 -18.07 -37.38 -2.95
C TYR A 45 -17.29 -37.81 -1.72
N TYR A 46 -17.39 -37.05 -0.62
CA TYR A 46 -16.80 -37.44 0.65
C TYR A 46 -17.90 -37.67 1.69
N PHE A 47 -17.94 -38.87 2.23
CA PHE A 47 -18.80 -39.25 3.34
C PHE A 47 -17.96 -39.35 4.61
N ASN A 48 -18.42 -38.76 5.72
CA ASN A 48 -17.69 -38.86 6.98
C ASN A 48 -17.74 -40.29 7.56
N SER A 49 -17.14 -40.52 8.74
CA SER A 49 -17.13 -41.83 9.39
C SER A 49 -18.53 -42.37 9.77
N ASN A 50 -19.55 -41.52 9.79
CA ASN A 50 -20.95 -41.88 10.03
C ASN A 50 -21.72 -42.11 8.71
N GLY A 51 -21.08 -41.94 7.55
CA GLY A 51 -21.70 -42.03 6.22
C GLY A 51 -22.40 -40.75 5.76
N ASP A 52 -22.30 -39.64 6.50
CA ASP A 52 -22.92 -38.37 6.10
C ASP A 52 -22.10 -37.69 4.99
N LEU A 53 -22.74 -37.35 3.87
CA LEU A 53 -22.16 -36.53 2.82
C LEU A 53 -21.72 -35.19 3.40
N GLN A 54 -20.44 -34.85 3.22
CA GLN A 54 -19.90 -33.56 3.61
C GLN A 54 -20.03 -32.55 2.48
N LEU A 55 -20.32 -31.30 2.85
CA LEU A 55 -20.21 -30.12 2.00
C LEU A 55 -19.30 -29.11 2.70
N GLY A 56 -18.62 -28.26 1.94
CA GLY A 56 -17.64 -27.31 2.46
C GLY A 56 -16.32 -27.97 2.85
N TRP A 57 -15.67 -27.41 3.88
CA TRP A 57 -14.35 -27.86 4.34
C TRP A 57 -14.41 -29.25 4.97
N TYR A 58 -13.48 -30.11 4.56
CA TYR A 58 -13.22 -31.38 5.24
C TYR A 58 -11.72 -31.67 5.32
N TYR A 59 -11.34 -32.48 6.29
CA TYR A 59 -9.96 -32.79 6.62
C TYR A 59 -9.74 -34.30 6.65
N ARG A 60 -8.72 -34.76 5.93
CA ARG A 60 -8.36 -36.19 5.81
C ARG A 60 -6.87 -36.30 5.50
N ASP A 61 -6.20 -37.34 6.01
CA ASP A 61 -4.80 -37.65 5.69
C ASP A 61 -3.84 -36.45 5.84
N ASN A 62 -4.09 -35.65 6.88
CA ASN A 62 -3.36 -34.41 7.18
C ASN A 62 -3.46 -33.30 6.12
N GLN A 63 -4.56 -33.29 5.36
CA GLN A 63 -4.81 -32.39 4.24
C GLN A 63 -6.24 -31.84 4.31
N TYR A 64 -6.40 -30.60 3.84
CA TYR A 64 -7.69 -29.93 3.73
C TYR A 64 -8.19 -29.97 2.29
N TYR A 65 -9.49 -30.17 2.17
CA TYR A 65 -10.23 -30.22 0.91
C TYR A 65 -11.52 -29.41 1.05
N TYR A 66 -12.19 -29.14 -0.08
CA TYR A 66 -13.47 -28.44 -0.08
C TYR A 66 -14.41 -29.00 -1.14
N LEU A 67 -15.63 -29.34 -0.73
CA LEU A 67 -16.74 -29.66 -1.64
C LEU A 67 -17.66 -28.43 -1.76
N ASP A 68 -17.97 -28.02 -2.99
CA ASP A 68 -18.92 -26.92 -3.19
C ASP A 68 -20.36 -27.31 -2.84
N SER A 69 -21.32 -26.39 -3.01
CA SER A 69 -22.73 -26.66 -2.71
C SER A 69 -23.37 -27.72 -3.60
N ASN A 70 -22.75 -28.08 -4.72
CA ASN A 70 -23.17 -29.15 -5.62
C ASN A 70 -22.39 -30.46 -5.34
N ALA A 71 -21.69 -30.53 -4.21
CA ALA A 71 -20.81 -31.62 -3.82
C ALA A 71 -19.66 -31.89 -4.80
N VAL A 72 -19.23 -30.89 -5.57
CA VAL A 72 -18.11 -31.01 -6.51
C VAL A 72 -16.81 -30.67 -5.79
N LEU A 73 -15.80 -31.53 -5.92
CA LEU A 73 -14.47 -31.29 -5.36
C LEU A 73 -13.84 -30.06 -6.00
N VAL A 74 -13.53 -29.06 -5.17
CA VAL A 74 -12.97 -27.80 -5.62
C VAL A 74 -11.51 -27.95 -6.01
N LYS A 75 -11.15 -27.35 -7.14
CA LYS A 75 -9.79 -27.29 -7.70
C LYS A 75 -9.47 -25.86 -8.14
N GLY A 76 -8.19 -25.54 -8.26
CA GLY A 76 -7.69 -24.24 -8.66
C GLY A 76 -8.04 -23.12 -7.66
N TRP A 77 -8.06 -21.88 -8.16
CA TRP A 77 -8.40 -20.70 -7.38
C TRP A 77 -9.89 -20.65 -7.04
N ASN A 78 -10.21 -20.55 -5.76
CA ASN A 78 -11.59 -20.43 -5.30
C ASN A 78 -11.72 -19.42 -4.16
N LYS A 79 -12.81 -18.65 -4.19
CA LYS A 79 -13.11 -17.65 -3.16
C LYS A 79 -14.16 -18.19 -2.19
N ILE A 80 -13.73 -18.49 -0.97
CA ILE A 80 -14.55 -19.10 0.09
C ILE A 80 -14.62 -18.11 1.26
N THR A 81 -15.82 -17.71 1.67
CA THR A 81 -16.05 -16.76 2.77
C THR A 81 -15.17 -15.51 2.67
N ASN A 82 -15.19 -14.89 1.47
CA ASN A 82 -14.42 -13.69 1.12
C ASN A 82 -12.88 -13.82 1.12
N LYS A 83 -12.33 -15.03 1.29
CA LYS A 83 -10.89 -15.30 1.19
C LYS A 83 -10.60 -16.16 -0.04
N TRP A 84 -9.46 -15.94 -0.68
CA TRP A 84 -9.00 -16.75 -1.80
C TRP A 84 -8.17 -17.92 -1.31
N TYR A 85 -8.40 -19.10 -1.87
CA TYR A 85 -7.66 -20.33 -1.63
C TYR A 85 -7.26 -20.93 -2.97
N TYR A 86 -6.19 -21.73 -2.98
CA TYR A 86 -5.79 -22.49 -4.14
C TYR A 86 -5.77 -23.98 -3.81
N PHE A 87 -6.44 -24.78 -4.62
CA PHE A 87 -6.47 -26.24 -4.52
C PHE A 87 -5.76 -26.85 -5.72
N ASN A 88 -4.90 -27.85 -5.51
CA ASN A 88 -4.21 -28.52 -6.62
C ASN A 88 -5.16 -29.42 -7.43
N ASP A 89 -4.65 -30.11 -8.45
CA ASP A 89 -5.45 -30.97 -9.32
C ASP A 89 -6.09 -32.18 -8.59
N GLN A 90 -5.61 -32.51 -7.39
CA GLN A 90 -6.16 -33.54 -6.51
C GLN A 90 -7.17 -32.95 -5.50
N GLY A 91 -7.44 -31.65 -5.54
CA GLY A 91 -8.36 -30.96 -4.62
C GLY A 91 -7.75 -30.64 -3.26
N ILE A 92 -6.43 -30.79 -3.10
CA ILE A 92 -5.73 -30.51 -1.84
C ILE A 92 -5.49 -29.01 -1.73
N MET A 93 -5.90 -28.39 -0.63
CA MET A 93 -5.65 -26.99 -0.32
C MET A 93 -4.14 -26.75 -0.17
N GLN A 94 -3.61 -25.78 -0.90
CA GLN A 94 -2.20 -25.43 -0.86
C GLN A 94 -1.90 -24.38 0.21
N THR A 95 -0.69 -24.45 0.77
CA THR A 95 -0.12 -23.48 1.71
C THR A 95 1.31 -23.13 1.28
N GLY A 96 1.90 -22.09 1.87
CA GLY A 96 3.25 -21.62 1.57
C GLY A 96 3.39 -20.97 0.19
N TRP A 97 4.62 -20.93 -0.32
CA TRP A 97 4.93 -20.39 -1.65
C TRP A 97 4.41 -21.31 -2.76
N GLN A 98 3.71 -20.73 -3.74
CA GLN A 98 3.15 -21.45 -4.89
C GLN A 98 3.49 -20.73 -6.19
N LEU A 99 3.96 -21.48 -7.20
CA LEU A 99 4.15 -20.98 -8.56
C LEU A 99 2.97 -21.45 -9.41
N ILE A 100 2.07 -20.53 -9.75
CA ILE A 100 0.82 -20.81 -10.47
C ILE A 100 0.80 -19.92 -11.70
N ASN A 101 0.69 -20.51 -12.89
CA ASN A 101 0.67 -19.78 -14.16
C ASN A 101 1.83 -18.78 -14.31
N ASN A 102 3.04 -19.20 -13.92
CA ASN A 102 4.26 -18.37 -13.93
C ASN A 102 4.22 -17.13 -13.02
N GLN A 103 3.33 -17.13 -12.01
CA GLN A 103 3.24 -16.10 -10.98
C GLN A 103 3.43 -16.73 -9.60
N ARG A 104 4.20 -16.06 -8.73
CA ARG A 104 4.43 -16.52 -7.36
C ARG A 104 3.39 -15.93 -6.41
N PHE A 105 2.78 -16.79 -5.61
CA PHE A 105 1.81 -16.46 -4.57
C PHE A 105 2.29 -17.02 -3.24
N TYR A 106 1.79 -16.47 -2.13
CA TYR A 106 1.94 -17.06 -0.81
C TYR A 106 0.56 -17.36 -0.22
N LEU A 107 0.35 -18.60 0.19
CA LEU A 107 -0.86 -19.07 0.84
C LEU A 107 -0.52 -19.24 2.34
N ASN A 108 -1.28 -18.59 3.21
CA ASN A 108 -1.05 -18.64 4.65
C ASN A 108 -1.19 -20.08 5.19
N ALA A 109 -0.79 -20.32 6.44
CA ALA A 109 -0.97 -21.63 7.08
C ALA A 109 -2.45 -22.07 7.11
N SER A 110 -3.38 -21.10 7.19
CA SER A 110 -4.82 -21.32 7.08
C SER A 110 -5.30 -21.57 5.63
N GLY A 111 -4.40 -21.55 4.64
CA GLY A 111 -4.68 -21.70 3.21
C GLY A 111 -5.09 -20.43 2.47
N ASP A 112 -5.47 -19.37 3.18
CA ASP A 112 -5.89 -18.14 2.53
C ASP A 112 -4.72 -17.37 1.89
N MET A 113 -4.96 -16.81 0.71
CA MET A 113 -3.98 -16.06 -0.06
C MET A 113 -3.53 -14.80 0.67
N HIS A 114 -2.21 -14.66 0.82
CA HIS A 114 -1.60 -13.50 1.44
C HIS A 114 -1.51 -12.31 0.47
N THR A 115 -1.68 -11.11 1.01
CA THR A 115 -1.46 -9.85 0.29
C THR A 115 -0.71 -8.88 1.21
N GLY A 116 0.02 -7.93 0.64
CA GLY A 116 0.85 -6.99 1.37
C GLY A 116 2.23 -7.57 1.74
N TRP A 117 2.84 -6.99 2.76
CA TRP A 117 4.16 -7.39 3.25
C TRP A 117 4.15 -8.79 3.84
N LEU A 118 5.15 -9.59 3.49
CA LEU A 118 5.36 -10.94 3.98
C LEU A 118 6.82 -11.10 4.41
N LYS A 119 7.04 -11.52 5.65
CA LYS A 119 8.37 -12.00 6.08
C LYS A 119 8.43 -13.51 5.88
N SER A 120 9.36 -13.98 5.06
CA SER A 120 9.60 -15.41 4.83
C SER A 120 11.08 -15.71 5.08
N GLY A 121 11.37 -16.48 6.13
CA GLY A 121 12.73 -16.62 6.63
C GLY A 121 13.31 -15.27 7.12
N ASN A 122 14.46 -14.89 6.56
CA ASN A 122 15.14 -13.64 6.88
C ASN A 122 14.81 -12.49 5.92
N GLU A 123 13.99 -12.74 4.90
CA GLU A 123 13.72 -11.79 3.83
C GLU A 123 12.29 -11.27 3.89
N TRP A 124 12.11 -10.07 3.32
CA TRP A 124 10.81 -9.43 3.16
C TRP A 124 10.39 -9.45 1.70
N TYR A 125 9.12 -9.75 1.48
CA TYR A 125 8.48 -9.81 0.17
C TYR A 125 7.23 -8.94 0.20
N TYR A 126 6.74 -8.56 -0.98
CA TYR A 126 5.45 -7.88 -1.10
C TYR A 126 4.57 -8.57 -2.13
N LEU A 127 3.36 -8.93 -1.72
CA LEU A 127 2.34 -9.54 -2.55
C LEU A 127 1.33 -8.44 -2.90
N ASN A 128 1.07 -8.19 -4.18
CA ASN A 128 0.14 -7.14 -4.58
C ASN A 128 -1.32 -7.48 -4.18
N LYS A 129 -2.28 -6.61 -4.51
CA LYS A 129 -3.70 -6.82 -4.16
C LYS A 129 -4.32 -8.09 -4.77
N SER A 130 -3.73 -8.62 -5.83
CA SER A 130 -4.12 -9.89 -6.45
C SER A 130 -3.31 -11.08 -5.93
N GLY A 131 -2.47 -10.89 -4.91
CA GLY A 131 -1.62 -11.92 -4.28
C GLY A 131 -0.35 -12.27 -5.05
N VAL A 132 -0.08 -11.60 -6.17
CA VAL A 132 1.12 -11.86 -6.99
C VAL A 132 2.32 -11.17 -6.34
N MET A 133 3.40 -11.92 -6.16
CA MET A 133 4.67 -11.42 -5.65
C MET A 133 5.25 -10.35 -6.59
N VAL A 134 5.68 -9.25 -5.99
CA VAL A 134 6.27 -8.12 -6.68
C VAL A 134 7.78 -8.32 -6.85
N THR A 135 8.28 -7.99 -8.03
CA THR A 135 9.71 -7.87 -8.35
C THR A 135 9.97 -6.48 -8.95
N GLY A 136 11.20 -6.00 -8.87
CA GLY A 136 11.61 -4.68 -9.37
C GLY A 136 11.08 -3.52 -8.51
N TRP A 137 10.98 -2.34 -9.13
CA TRP A 137 10.52 -1.12 -8.46
C TRP A 137 9.02 -1.15 -8.17
N ALA A 138 8.65 -0.84 -6.92
CA ALA A 138 7.26 -0.70 -6.55
C ALA A 138 7.05 0.42 -5.52
N GLN A 139 5.99 1.20 -5.72
CA GLN A 139 5.53 2.19 -4.76
C GLN A 139 4.51 1.55 -3.82
N ILE A 140 4.80 1.57 -2.53
CA ILE A 140 3.93 1.02 -1.47
C ILE A 140 3.66 2.15 -0.47
N GLY A 141 2.43 2.67 -0.50
CA GLY A 141 2.11 3.95 0.14
C GLY A 141 2.90 5.09 -0.51
N TRP A 142 3.57 5.92 0.29
CA TRP A 142 4.38 7.04 -0.22
C TRP A 142 5.84 6.70 -0.48
N LYS A 143 6.24 5.46 -0.18
CA LYS A 143 7.63 5.01 -0.27
C LYS A 143 7.81 4.11 -1.48
N TRP A 144 8.97 4.22 -2.11
CA TRP A 144 9.41 3.29 -3.14
C TRP A 144 10.29 2.24 -2.53
N TYR A 145 10.19 1.03 -3.05
CA TYR A 145 10.96 -0.13 -2.68
C TYR A 145 11.46 -0.78 -3.96
N TYR A 146 12.55 -1.53 -3.83
CA TYR A 146 13.04 -2.37 -4.91
C TYR A 146 13.09 -3.80 -4.42
N PHE A 147 12.52 -4.71 -5.21
CA PHE A 147 12.53 -6.14 -4.96
C PHE A 147 13.44 -6.78 -6.01
N ASN A 148 14.34 -7.66 -5.58
CA ASN A 148 15.23 -8.37 -6.51
C ASN A 148 14.45 -9.38 -7.39
N GLU A 149 15.15 -10.11 -8.26
CA GLU A 149 14.53 -11.09 -9.16
C GLU A 149 13.81 -12.23 -8.40
N ASP A 150 14.29 -12.57 -7.20
CA ASP A 150 13.66 -13.55 -6.32
C ASP A 150 12.46 -12.99 -5.53
N GLY A 151 12.23 -11.68 -5.59
CA GLY A 151 11.15 -10.95 -4.92
C GLY A 151 11.48 -10.45 -3.52
N ALA A 152 12.73 -10.61 -3.06
CA ALA A 152 13.16 -10.10 -1.75
C ALA A 152 13.42 -8.58 -1.82
N ALA A 153 12.93 -7.86 -0.82
CA ALA A 153 13.12 -6.42 -0.68
C ALA A 153 14.60 -6.11 -0.41
N VAL A 154 15.13 -5.18 -1.18
CA VAL A 154 16.53 -4.74 -1.07
C VAL A 154 16.67 -3.72 0.05
N LYS A 155 17.71 -3.90 0.87
CA LYS A 155 18.05 -3.04 2.01
C LYS A 155 19.37 -2.30 1.84
N ASP A 156 20.30 -2.88 1.08
CA ASP A 156 21.64 -2.33 0.87
C ASP A 156 21.69 -1.49 -0.42
N ASP A 157 22.77 -0.70 -0.58
CA ASP A 157 23.02 0.03 -1.82
C ASP A 157 23.13 -0.94 -3.00
N VAL A 158 22.35 -0.69 -4.06
CA VAL A 158 22.40 -1.50 -5.29
C VAL A 158 22.61 -0.65 -6.52
N VAL A 159 23.30 -1.24 -7.51
CA VAL A 159 23.45 -0.67 -8.84
C VAL A 159 22.42 -1.29 -9.77
N ILE A 160 21.51 -0.48 -10.28
CA ILE A 160 20.49 -0.88 -11.25
C ILE A 160 20.72 -0.04 -12.51
N ASP A 161 20.93 -0.68 -13.65
CA ASP A 161 21.20 -0.03 -14.95
C ASP A 161 22.31 1.02 -14.88
N GLY A 162 23.38 0.76 -14.10
CA GLY A 162 24.53 1.65 -13.96
C GLY A 162 24.34 2.83 -13.00
N LYS A 163 23.20 2.91 -12.29
CA LYS A 163 22.93 3.93 -11.28
C LYS A 163 22.86 3.31 -9.89
N THR A 164 23.49 3.95 -8.91
CA THR A 164 23.42 3.56 -7.49
C THR A 164 22.15 4.09 -6.85
N TYR A 165 21.47 3.21 -6.11
CA TYR A 165 20.29 3.49 -5.31
C TYR A 165 20.54 3.09 -3.87
N THR A 166 20.28 4.01 -2.94
CA THR A 166 20.44 3.80 -1.50
C THR A 166 19.10 3.56 -0.84
N PHE A 167 19.08 2.62 0.09
CA PHE A 167 17.88 2.19 0.80
C PHE A 167 18.05 2.40 2.31
N ARG A 168 16.93 2.65 3.00
CA ARG A 168 16.87 2.82 4.45
C ARG A 168 16.76 1.46 5.14
N ASP A 169 16.87 1.47 6.47
CA ASP A 169 16.68 0.27 7.29
C ASP A 169 15.31 -0.39 7.14
N ASP A 170 14.30 0.39 6.74
CA ASP A 170 12.95 -0.07 6.46
C ASP A 170 12.74 -0.47 5.00
N TYR A 171 13.81 -0.70 4.23
CA TYR A 171 13.82 -1.10 2.81
C TYR A 171 13.35 -0.02 1.83
N SER A 172 13.00 1.17 2.30
CA SER A 172 12.55 2.23 1.39
C SER A 172 13.70 2.93 0.71
N TRP A 173 13.54 3.20 -0.59
CA TRP A 173 14.49 3.96 -1.41
C TRP A 173 14.58 5.42 -0.96
N ILE A 174 15.81 5.93 -0.86
CA ILE A 174 16.09 7.34 -0.64
C ILE A 174 16.27 8.04 -1.97
N SER A 175 15.40 9.01 -2.29
CA SER A 175 15.49 9.76 -3.54
C SER A 175 16.86 10.46 -3.70
N ASN A 176 17.49 10.26 -4.86
CA ASN A 176 18.74 10.97 -5.21
C ASN A 176 18.49 12.44 -5.58
N CYS A 177 17.26 12.95 -5.50
CA CYS A 177 16.97 14.35 -5.77
C CYS A 177 17.69 15.23 -4.75
N THR A 178 18.61 16.06 -5.23
CA THR A 178 19.35 17.02 -4.42
C THR A 178 18.50 18.25 -4.06
N ARG A 179 18.97 19.05 -3.08
CA ARG A 179 18.40 20.38 -2.76
C ARG A 179 18.27 21.25 -4.01
N LYS A 180 19.30 21.25 -4.85
CA LYS A 180 19.33 22.02 -6.10
C LYS A 180 18.27 21.55 -7.09
N GLU A 181 18.16 20.24 -7.31
CA GLU A 181 17.15 19.68 -8.21
C GLU A 181 15.72 19.90 -7.72
N PHE A 182 15.50 19.88 -6.40
CA PHE A 182 14.20 20.22 -5.80
C PHE A 182 13.81 21.67 -6.12
N VAL A 183 14.75 22.61 -5.94
CA VAL A 183 14.55 24.02 -6.31
C VAL A 183 14.38 24.21 -7.81
N GLU A 184 15.18 23.54 -8.65
CA GLU A 184 15.02 23.61 -10.11
C GLU A 184 13.67 23.03 -10.57
N ARG A 185 13.12 22.05 -9.85
CA ARG A 185 11.76 21.55 -10.10
C ARG A 185 10.71 22.62 -9.80
N ALA A 186 10.83 23.33 -8.67
CA ALA A 186 9.94 24.42 -8.31
C ALA A 186 9.93 25.54 -9.37
N LYS A 187 11.12 25.92 -9.87
CA LYS A 187 11.28 26.97 -10.89
C LYS A 187 10.54 26.72 -12.19
N ARG A 188 10.24 25.46 -12.55
CA ARG A 188 9.44 25.11 -13.75
C ARG A 188 8.01 25.63 -13.70
N TYR A 189 7.53 25.99 -12.51
CA TYR A 189 6.20 26.53 -12.30
C TYR A 189 6.18 28.05 -12.16
N LEU A 190 7.32 28.73 -12.22
CA LEU A 190 7.38 30.18 -12.15
C LEU A 190 6.45 30.83 -13.18
N GLY A 191 5.63 31.78 -12.74
CA GLY A 191 4.64 32.47 -13.57
C GLY A 191 3.33 31.71 -13.77
N CYS A 192 3.19 30.47 -13.26
CA CYS A 192 1.88 29.80 -13.28
C CYS A 192 0.89 30.58 -12.42
N ASN A 193 -0.31 30.83 -12.91
CA ASN A 193 -1.27 31.73 -12.27
C ASN A 193 -2.72 31.32 -12.52
N GLU A 194 -3.64 31.94 -11.76
CA GLU A 194 -5.08 31.67 -11.88
C GLU A 194 -5.71 32.28 -13.14
N LYS A 195 -5.21 33.44 -13.58
CA LYS A 195 -5.76 34.20 -14.71
C LYS A 195 -5.75 33.41 -16.02
N ASP A 196 -4.67 32.69 -16.31
CA ASP A 196 -4.56 31.83 -17.49
C ASP A 196 -4.86 30.35 -17.20
N GLY A 197 -5.16 30.02 -15.93
CA GLY A 197 -5.47 28.67 -15.48
C GLY A 197 -4.27 27.71 -15.42
N SER A 198 -3.05 28.18 -15.65
CA SER A 198 -1.84 27.35 -15.62
C SER A 198 -1.49 26.82 -14.24
N PHE A 199 -2.03 27.37 -13.16
CA PHE A 199 -1.89 26.79 -11.81
C PHE A 199 -2.53 25.40 -11.68
N LYS A 200 -3.53 25.05 -12.52
CA LYS A 200 -4.25 23.77 -12.43
C LYS A 200 -3.34 22.55 -12.52
N LYS A 201 -2.28 22.59 -13.34
CA LYS A 201 -1.29 21.49 -13.41
C LYS A 201 -0.54 21.23 -12.10
N ILE A 202 -0.46 22.24 -11.21
CA ILE A 202 0.11 22.08 -9.86
C ILE A 202 -0.85 21.23 -9.02
N ILE A 203 -2.12 21.63 -8.98
CA ILE A 203 -3.18 20.91 -8.26
C ILE A 203 -3.34 19.48 -8.81
N ASP A 204 -3.28 19.31 -10.13
CA ASP A 204 -3.32 17.99 -10.77
C ASP A 204 -2.11 17.12 -10.40
N SER A 205 -0.92 17.71 -10.25
CA SER A 205 0.26 16.97 -9.80
C SER A 205 0.09 16.51 -8.35
N TYR A 206 -0.37 17.38 -7.46
CA TYR A 206 -0.70 17.02 -6.07
C TYR A 206 -1.77 15.93 -5.98
N ASN A 207 -2.86 16.05 -6.75
CA ASN A 207 -4.00 15.12 -6.71
C ASN A 207 -3.67 13.70 -7.23
N LYS A 208 -2.44 13.46 -7.71
CA LYS A 208 -1.90 12.13 -8.03
C LYS A 208 -1.22 11.45 -6.84
N LEU A 209 -1.19 12.07 -5.65
CA LEU A 209 -0.77 11.39 -4.42
C LEU A 209 -1.76 10.29 -4.05
N ASP A 210 -1.25 9.14 -3.63
CA ASP A 210 -2.06 8.01 -3.15
C ASP A 210 -1.42 7.38 -1.89
N PRO A 211 -2.09 7.37 -0.73
CA PRO A 211 -3.33 8.09 -0.47
C PRO A 211 -3.13 9.62 -0.47
N LEU A 212 -4.21 10.37 -0.70
CA LEU A 212 -4.23 11.82 -0.51
C LEU A 212 -4.11 12.15 0.98
N PRO A 213 -3.27 13.12 1.40
CA PRO A 213 -3.04 13.45 2.80
C PRO A 213 -4.30 13.70 3.64
N ARG A 214 -5.33 14.32 3.04
CA ARG A 214 -6.62 14.62 3.70
C ARG A 214 -7.77 13.70 3.25
N GLY A 215 -7.50 12.69 2.43
CA GLY A 215 -8.51 11.78 1.89
C GLY A 215 -9.42 12.40 0.82
N TYR A 216 -9.17 13.64 0.38
CA TYR A 216 -9.93 14.30 -0.69
C TYR A 216 -9.00 15.03 -1.66
N LYS A 217 -9.49 15.21 -2.90
CA LYS A 217 -8.81 16.00 -3.94
C LYS A 217 -8.98 17.48 -3.66
N VAL A 218 -7.91 18.25 -3.82
CA VAL A 218 -7.92 19.71 -3.80
C VAL A 218 -8.63 20.21 -5.07
N LYS A 219 -9.55 21.15 -4.93
CA LYS A 219 -10.28 21.77 -6.04
C LYS A 219 -9.52 22.97 -6.58
N TYR A 220 -9.81 23.36 -7.82
CA TYR A 220 -9.21 24.56 -8.42
C TYR A 220 -9.68 25.88 -7.79
N THR A 221 -10.66 25.85 -6.90
CA THR A 221 -11.14 27.01 -6.13
C THR A 221 -10.50 27.10 -4.75
N ASP A 222 -9.72 26.09 -4.36
CA ASP A 222 -9.07 26.05 -3.04
C ASP A 222 -7.71 26.75 -3.12
N SER A 223 -7.26 27.32 -2.01
CA SER A 223 -5.90 27.86 -1.91
C SER A 223 -4.85 26.77 -2.17
N TRP A 224 -3.80 27.10 -2.92
CA TRP A 224 -2.87 26.10 -3.47
C TRP A 224 -1.39 26.33 -3.12
N CYS A 225 -1.08 27.17 -2.12
CA CYS A 225 0.30 27.43 -1.67
C CYS A 225 1.01 26.16 -1.16
N MET A 226 0.40 25.40 -0.25
CA MET A 226 0.98 24.14 0.24
C MET A 226 0.88 23.02 -0.80
N THR A 227 -0.18 23.02 -1.61
CA THR A 227 -0.35 22.12 -2.76
C THR A 227 0.80 22.25 -3.75
N PHE A 228 1.32 23.47 -3.96
CA PHE A 228 2.49 23.74 -4.79
C PHE A 228 3.75 23.05 -4.28
N VAL A 229 4.08 23.22 -2.99
CA VAL A 229 5.23 22.53 -2.39
C VAL A 229 5.06 21.02 -2.48
N SER A 230 3.90 20.50 -2.11
CA SER A 230 3.60 19.06 -2.13
C SER A 230 3.63 18.44 -3.53
N ALA A 231 3.25 19.19 -4.57
CA ALA A 231 3.38 18.74 -5.96
C ALA A 231 4.85 18.52 -6.34
N ILE A 232 5.73 19.45 -5.94
CA ILE A 232 7.17 19.35 -6.21
C ILE A 232 7.79 18.21 -5.41
N VAL A 233 7.40 18.05 -4.14
CA VAL A 233 7.84 16.93 -3.29
C VAL A 233 7.49 15.58 -3.93
N ARG A 234 6.26 15.45 -4.42
CA ARG A 234 5.81 14.25 -5.16
C ARG A 234 6.68 14.00 -6.39
N GLU A 235 6.90 15.04 -7.18
CA GLU A 235 7.67 14.99 -8.42
C GLU A 235 9.16 14.66 -8.23
N CYS A 236 9.71 15.03 -7.08
CA CYS A 236 11.08 14.72 -6.69
C CYS A 236 11.20 13.43 -5.86
N ASN A 237 10.07 12.76 -5.59
CA ASN A 237 9.99 11.60 -4.71
C ASN A 237 10.59 11.83 -3.30
N LEU A 238 10.31 13.00 -2.71
CA LEU A 238 10.84 13.41 -1.41
C LEU A 238 9.82 13.24 -0.26
N LEU A 239 8.79 12.42 -0.46
CA LEU A 239 7.66 12.27 0.46
C LEU A 239 8.06 11.69 1.83
N ASP A 240 9.24 11.09 1.91
CA ASP A 240 9.82 10.50 3.12
C ASP A 240 10.59 11.54 3.97
N ILE A 241 11.06 12.64 3.36
CA ILE A 241 11.83 13.69 4.04
C ILE A 241 11.16 15.06 4.06
N ILE A 242 10.08 15.26 3.28
CA ILE A 242 9.28 16.48 3.27
C ILE A 242 7.80 16.10 3.41
N PRO A 243 7.04 16.72 4.34
CA PRO A 243 5.62 16.45 4.45
C PRO A 243 4.87 16.89 3.20
N VAL A 244 4.07 15.98 2.64
CA VAL A 244 3.02 16.32 1.68
C VAL A 244 1.73 16.65 2.43
N GLU A 245 1.17 17.82 2.13
CA GLU A 245 -0.11 18.32 2.64
C GLU A 245 -0.76 19.37 1.70
N CYS A 246 -2.03 19.72 1.96
CA CYS A 246 -2.70 20.88 1.36
C CYS A 246 -2.99 22.01 2.37
N SER A 247 -2.64 21.85 3.64
CA SER A 247 -2.78 22.86 4.69
C SER A 247 -1.41 23.20 5.28
N CYS A 248 -1.08 24.49 5.36
CA CYS A 248 0.18 24.98 5.90
C CYS A 248 0.39 24.54 7.36
N GLY A 249 -0.57 24.78 8.27
CA GLY A 249 -0.40 24.38 9.67
C GLY A 249 -0.36 22.87 9.86
N LYS A 250 -1.09 22.08 9.07
CA LYS A 250 -0.94 20.62 9.09
C LYS A 250 0.41 20.15 8.56
N ALA A 251 1.01 20.87 7.60
CA ALA A 251 2.37 20.59 7.17
C ALA A 251 3.39 20.84 8.32
N VAL A 252 3.19 21.87 9.14
CA VAL A 252 4.03 22.13 10.33
C VAL A 252 3.89 21.03 11.38
N GLU A 253 2.67 20.66 11.77
CA GLU A 253 2.45 19.54 12.72
C GLU A 253 3.16 18.26 12.24
N LYS A 254 3.11 18.00 10.94
CA LYS A 254 3.74 16.83 10.33
C LYS A 254 5.27 16.95 10.32
N ALA A 255 5.81 18.13 9.99
CA ALA A 255 7.24 18.42 10.06
C ALA A 255 7.81 18.27 11.49
N GLN A 256 7.03 18.69 12.50
CA GLN A 256 7.37 18.48 13.91
C GLN A 256 7.42 16.99 14.25
N SER A 257 6.43 16.21 13.80
CA SER A 257 6.41 14.74 14.00
C SER A 257 7.57 14.02 13.31
N MET A 258 8.07 14.59 12.20
CA MET A 258 9.22 14.12 11.44
C MET A 258 10.56 14.58 12.04
N GLY A 259 10.57 15.46 13.06
CA GLY A 259 11.80 15.96 13.68
C GLY A 259 12.64 16.84 12.75
N ILE A 260 12.00 17.56 11.83
CA ILE A 260 12.64 18.43 10.81
C ILE A 260 12.10 19.87 10.86
N TRP A 261 11.40 20.23 11.93
CA TRP A 261 10.88 21.56 12.14
C TRP A 261 11.89 22.45 12.87
N GLN A 262 12.10 23.65 12.34
CA GLN A 262 12.91 24.72 12.93
C GLN A 262 12.00 25.91 13.22
N GLU A 263 11.69 26.13 14.50
CA GLU A 263 10.82 27.20 14.98
C GLU A 263 11.51 28.57 14.95
N ASN A 264 12.84 28.61 15.17
CA ASN A 264 13.59 29.85 15.36
C ASN A 264 13.70 30.65 14.05
N ASP A 265 13.12 31.85 14.00
CA ASP A 265 13.13 32.74 12.84
C ASP A 265 14.50 33.39 12.55
N ALA A 266 15.41 33.39 13.54
CA ALA A 266 16.81 33.78 13.39
C ALA A 266 17.68 32.69 12.73
N TYR A 267 17.13 31.51 12.44
CA TYR A 267 17.81 30.49 11.65
C TYR A 267 18.09 31.00 10.23
N VAL A 268 19.35 30.86 9.79
CA VAL A 268 19.74 31.13 8.40
C VAL A 268 19.42 29.89 7.57
N PRO A 269 18.45 29.95 6.64
CA PRO A 269 18.02 28.77 5.91
C PRO A 269 19.05 28.26 4.91
N GLN A 270 18.84 27.05 4.42
CA GLN A 270 19.54 26.49 3.27
C GLN A 270 18.64 26.46 2.04
N ILE A 271 19.24 26.43 0.85
CA ILE A 271 18.51 26.18 -0.41
C ILE A 271 17.74 24.86 -0.28
N GLY A 272 16.44 24.87 -0.60
CA GLY A 272 15.55 23.72 -0.49
C GLY A 272 14.88 23.55 0.88
N ASP A 273 15.23 24.37 1.88
CA ASP A 273 14.38 24.51 3.08
C ASP A 273 13.03 25.13 2.67
N ILE A 274 11.99 24.84 3.44
CA ILE A 274 10.64 25.33 3.18
C ILE A 274 10.28 26.29 4.31
N ILE A 275 10.07 27.55 3.96
CA ILE A 275 9.63 28.58 4.90
C ILE A 275 8.11 28.49 5.08
N MET A 276 7.66 28.63 6.32
CA MET A 276 6.26 28.81 6.67
C MET A 276 6.05 30.25 7.13
N TYR A 277 4.94 30.85 6.72
CA TYR A 277 4.58 32.21 7.11
C TYR A 277 3.29 32.22 7.92
N ASP A 278 3.18 33.19 8.82
CA ASP A 278 1.92 33.65 9.37
C ASP A 278 1.88 35.19 9.20
N TRP A 279 1.11 35.65 8.21
CA TRP A 279 1.00 37.07 7.87
C TRP A 279 0.17 37.89 8.86
N ASP A 280 -0.60 37.22 9.72
CA ASP A 280 -1.47 37.85 10.72
C ASP A 280 -0.75 38.08 12.06
N ASP A 281 0.57 37.86 12.11
CA ASP A 281 1.35 38.03 13.33
C ASP A 281 1.40 39.48 13.83
N ASN A 282 0.91 39.61 15.06
CA ASN A 282 0.83 40.84 15.84
C ASN A 282 1.60 40.74 17.18
N GLY A 283 2.39 39.67 17.37
CA GLY A 283 3.16 39.40 18.58
C GLY A 283 4.52 40.10 18.64
N ASN A 284 5.23 39.88 19.75
CA ASN A 284 6.62 40.28 19.96
C ASN A 284 7.49 39.03 20.18
N GLY A 285 8.56 38.87 19.42
CA GLY A 285 9.44 37.69 19.46
C GLY A 285 9.12 36.69 18.34
N ASP A 286 9.63 35.46 18.46
CA ASP A 286 9.40 34.39 17.50
C ASP A 286 7.90 34.16 17.30
N ASN A 287 7.50 34.04 16.04
CA ASN A 287 6.11 33.82 15.67
C ASN A 287 5.71 32.37 15.97
N THR A 288 4.72 32.21 16.86
CA THR A 288 4.17 30.88 17.24
C THR A 288 2.77 30.61 16.68
N GLY A 289 2.24 31.47 15.81
CA GLY A 289 0.87 31.44 15.32
C GLY A 289 0.57 30.33 14.30
N TRP A 290 -0.58 30.39 13.62
CA TRP A 290 -0.98 29.35 12.67
C TRP A 290 -0.56 29.76 11.26
N PRO A 291 0.32 29.00 10.57
CA PRO A 291 0.81 29.43 9.29
C PRO A 291 -0.28 29.36 8.21
N ASP A 292 -0.32 30.40 7.38
CA ASP A 292 -1.28 30.60 6.30
C ASP A 292 -0.63 30.53 4.91
N HIS A 293 0.71 30.61 4.85
CA HIS A 293 1.45 30.59 3.60
C HIS A 293 2.77 29.82 3.69
N VAL A 294 3.36 29.51 2.53
CA VAL A 294 4.57 28.67 2.43
C VAL A 294 5.36 28.98 1.16
N GLY A 295 6.68 28.82 1.22
CA GLY A 295 7.58 28.95 0.08
C GLY A 295 8.80 28.03 0.17
N ILE A 296 9.49 27.80 -0.95
CA ILE A 296 10.73 27.03 -1.01
C ILE A 296 11.90 28.01 -1.15
N VAL A 297 12.90 27.90 -0.27
CA VAL A 297 14.11 28.72 -0.31
C VAL A 297 14.94 28.36 -1.55
N THR A 298 15.19 29.33 -2.42
CA THR A 298 15.90 29.13 -3.69
C THR A 298 17.33 29.67 -3.68
N GLU A 299 17.59 30.71 -2.88
CA GLU A 299 18.89 31.40 -2.80
C GLU A 299 19.07 31.95 -1.38
N VAL A 300 20.30 31.94 -0.86
CA VAL A 300 20.64 32.45 0.49
C VAL A 300 21.92 33.28 0.38
N ASN A 301 21.86 34.53 0.84
CA ASN A 301 22.94 35.52 0.78
C ASN A 301 23.08 36.21 2.14
N GLY A 302 23.86 35.61 3.05
CA GLY A 302 23.97 36.09 4.43
C GLY A 302 22.62 36.03 5.13
N ASN A 303 22.13 37.18 5.62
CA ASN A 303 20.84 37.29 6.31
C ASN A 303 19.65 37.56 5.37
N THR A 304 19.85 37.59 4.06
CA THR A 304 18.78 37.76 3.08
C THR A 304 18.66 36.50 2.24
N PHE A 305 17.44 36.05 1.97
CA PHE A 305 17.18 34.86 1.17
C PHE A 305 15.99 35.09 0.24
N LYS A 306 15.95 34.29 -0.83
CA LYS A 306 14.89 34.33 -1.83
C LYS A 306 14.12 33.03 -1.79
N VAL A 307 12.81 33.14 -1.94
CA VAL A 307 11.88 32.02 -1.88
C VAL A 307 10.98 32.03 -3.11
N ILE A 308 10.61 30.85 -3.60
CA ILE A 308 9.56 30.67 -4.59
C ILE A 308 8.29 30.22 -3.88
N GLU A 309 7.23 31.00 -4.01
CA GLU A 309 5.94 30.80 -3.35
C GLU A 309 4.91 30.30 -4.34
N GLY A 310 4.05 29.39 -3.90
CA GLY A 310 2.81 29.08 -4.61
C GLY A 310 1.71 30.00 -4.13
N ASN A 311 0.87 30.47 -5.04
CA ASN A 311 -0.28 31.34 -4.75
C ASN A 311 0.08 32.67 -4.07
N LYS A 312 1.23 33.26 -4.44
CA LYS A 312 1.54 34.65 -4.10
C LYS A 312 0.82 35.56 -5.10
N ASN A 313 -0.20 36.28 -4.64
CA ASN A 313 -1.05 37.10 -5.51
C ASN A 313 -1.62 36.29 -6.70
N ASP A 314 -2.17 35.11 -6.42
CA ASP A 314 -2.76 34.20 -7.42
C ASP A 314 -1.76 33.66 -8.46
N ALA A 315 -0.45 33.71 -8.15
CA ALA A 315 0.63 33.26 -9.03
C ALA A 315 1.80 32.59 -8.31
N VAL A 316 2.62 31.84 -9.06
CA VAL A 316 3.92 31.37 -8.60
C VAL A 316 4.95 32.45 -8.84
N GLU A 317 5.47 33.03 -7.77
CA GLU A 317 6.38 34.18 -7.82
C GLU A 317 7.48 34.07 -6.77
N TYR A 318 8.48 34.93 -6.91
CA TYR A 318 9.53 35.08 -5.91
C TYR A 318 9.17 36.11 -4.84
N ARG A 319 9.70 35.88 -3.64
CA ARG A 319 9.80 36.88 -2.58
C ARG A 319 11.22 36.90 -2.01
N THR A 320 11.68 38.07 -1.62
CA THR A 320 12.92 38.24 -0.86
C THR A 320 12.56 38.50 0.59
N MET A 321 13.21 37.80 1.51
CA MET A 321 13.00 37.86 2.94
C MET A 321 14.33 38.07 3.65
N ASN A 322 14.26 38.66 4.85
CA ASN A 322 15.39 38.69 5.77
C ASN A 322 15.16 37.67 6.88
N VAL A 323 16.25 37.07 7.35
CA VAL A 323 16.29 36.27 8.58
C VAL A 323 15.76 37.13 9.74
N ASN A 324 15.06 36.50 10.68
CA ASN A 324 14.46 37.16 11.85
C ASN A 324 13.38 38.21 11.49
N SER A 325 12.70 38.01 10.35
CA SER A 325 11.56 38.83 9.95
C SER A 325 10.29 38.33 10.64
N LYS A 326 9.50 39.23 11.22
CA LYS A 326 8.33 38.91 12.06
C LYS A 326 7.34 37.88 11.49
N TYR A 327 7.14 37.86 10.17
CA TYR A 327 6.17 36.97 9.53
C TYR A 327 6.68 35.52 9.33
N ILE A 328 7.93 35.24 9.71
CA ILE A 328 8.51 33.91 9.59
C ILE A 328 7.95 33.07 10.75
N ARG A 329 7.11 32.10 10.43
CA ARG A 329 6.65 31.11 11.40
C ARG A 329 7.73 30.09 11.71
N GLY A 330 8.59 29.78 10.75
CA GLY A 330 9.67 28.82 10.89
C GLY A 330 9.98 28.11 9.58
N PHE A 331 10.79 27.05 9.66
CA PHE A 331 11.28 26.32 8.50
C PHE A 331 11.11 24.81 8.67
N ILE A 332 10.69 24.15 7.59
CA ILE A 332 10.90 22.71 7.43
C ILE A 332 12.29 22.53 6.83
N THR A 333 13.12 21.70 7.46
CA THR A 333 14.55 21.51 7.16
C THR A 333 14.82 20.05 6.72
N PRO A 334 14.57 19.71 5.43
CA PRO A 334 14.62 18.32 4.98
C PRO A 334 16.04 17.78 4.98
N LYS A 335 16.18 16.50 5.32
CA LYS A 335 17.48 15.80 5.36
C LYS A 335 17.77 15.11 4.02
N PHE A 336 18.20 15.91 3.05
CA PHE A 336 18.70 15.41 1.76
C PHE A 336 19.96 14.56 1.94
N LEU A 337 20.20 13.62 1.01
CA LEU A 337 21.48 12.92 0.93
C LEU A 337 22.60 13.94 0.68
N SER A 338 23.67 13.83 1.48
CA SER A 338 24.84 14.71 1.47
C SER A 338 25.73 14.51 0.27
#